data_AF-A4BKB9-F1
#
_entry.id   AF-A4BKB9-F1
#
_cell.length_a   1.000
_cell.length_b   1.000
_cell.length_c   1.000
_cell.angle_alpha   90.00
_cell.angle_beta   90.00
_cell.angle_gamma   90.00
#
_symmetry.space_group_name_H-M   'P 1'
#
loop_
_entity.id
_entity.type
_entity.pdbx_description
1 polymer ?
#
loop_
_entity_poly.entity_id
_entity_poly.type
_entity_poly.pdbx_seq_one_letter_code
_entity_poly.pdbx_strand_id
1 'polypeptide(L)' 'MMDDSAVSSPCVRRCTLNEADVCVGCGRTLNEIKRWSQASVTEQRQIIQAARSRRASFPDSWSD' A
#
# COMPACT_ATOMS: atom_id res chain seq x y z
N MET A 1 0.65 21.12 -12.14
CA MET A 1 0.30 20.82 -10.74
C MET A 1 1.33 19.84 -10.23
N MET A 2 2.27 20.32 -9.41
CA MET A 2 3.41 19.56 -8.91
C MET A 2 3.05 19.05 -7.52
N ASP A 3 2.82 17.75 -7.40
CA ASP A 3 2.60 17.06 -6.12
C ASP A 3 3.90 16.34 -5.74
N ASP A 4 4.98 17.11 -5.50
CA ASP A 4 6.35 16.59 -5.27
C ASP A 4 6.80 16.83 -3.82
N SER A 5 5.92 16.53 -2.88
CA SER A 5 6.25 16.28 -1.46
C SER A 5 5.36 15.22 -0.81
N ALA A 6 4.50 14.57 -1.61
CA ALA A 6 3.69 13.46 -1.18
C ALA A 6 4.54 12.18 -1.18
N VAL A 7 4.52 11.45 -0.08
CA VAL A 7 5.07 10.10 -0.06
C VAL A 7 4.36 9.30 -1.15
N SER A 8 5.09 8.85 -2.16
CA SER A 8 4.50 8.13 -3.29
C SER A 8 3.71 6.93 -2.79
N SER A 9 2.42 6.89 -3.13
CA SER A 9 1.58 5.76 -2.77
C SER A 9 2.15 4.50 -3.41
N PRO A 10 2.40 3.40 -2.66
CA PRO A 10 2.90 2.14 -3.21
C PRO A 10 1.81 1.38 -3.99
N CYS A 11 0.76 2.07 -4.44
CA CYS A 11 -0.37 1.50 -5.15
C CYS A 11 0.04 1.18 -6.59
N VAL A 12 0.18 -0.10 -6.90
CA VAL A 12 0.42 -0.61 -8.26
C VAL A 12 -0.84 -0.64 -9.13
N ARG A 13 -1.87 0.14 -8.77
CA ARG A 13 -3.23 0.15 -9.38
C ARG A 13 -3.88 -1.24 -9.50
N ARG A 14 -3.40 -2.19 -8.72
CA ARG A 14 -3.94 -3.54 -8.62
C ARG A 14 -4.46 -3.76 -7.20
N CYS A 15 -5.77 -3.62 -7.04
CA CYS A 15 -6.43 -3.77 -5.75
C CYS A 15 -7.01 -5.19 -5.64
N THR A 16 -6.39 -6.02 -4.80
CA THR A 16 -6.86 -7.39 -4.53
C THR A 16 -6.79 -7.61 -3.03
N LEU A 17 -7.93 -7.50 -2.33
CA LEU A 17 -7.99 -7.70 -0.89
C LEU A 17 -8.11 -9.20 -0.58
N ASN A 18 -7.41 -9.66 0.45
CA ASN A 18 -7.62 -10.99 1.03
C ASN A 18 -8.72 -10.95 2.11
N GLU A 19 -8.98 -12.10 2.75
CA GLU A 19 -9.95 -12.24 3.85
C GLU A 19 -9.65 -11.35 5.08
N ALA A 20 -8.41 -10.88 5.21
CA ALA A 20 -7.99 -9.98 6.29
C ALA A 20 -7.97 -8.50 5.85
N ASP A 21 -8.67 -8.15 4.77
CA ASP A 21 -8.69 -6.80 4.19
C ASP A 21 -7.29 -6.27 3.81
N VAL A 22 -6.34 -7.16 3.55
CA VAL A 22 -4.98 -6.80 3.09
C VAL A 22 -4.91 -6.90 1.58
N CYS A 23 -4.53 -5.80 0.93
CA CYS A 23 -4.28 -5.78 -0.49
C CYS A 23 -3.03 -6.62 -0.78
N VAL A 24 -3.18 -7.77 -1.43
CA VAL A 24 -2.05 -8.64 -1.80
C VAL A 24 -1.20 -8.05 -2.93
N GLY A 25 -1.73 -7.07 -3.69
CA GLY A 25 -1.00 -6.38 -4.74
C GLY A 25 0.00 -5.34 -4.20
N CYS A 26 -0.48 -4.41 -3.37
CA CYS A 26 0.38 -3.36 -2.78
C CYS A 26 0.87 -3.66 -1.36
N GLY A 27 0.32 -4.68 -0.69
CA GLY A 27 0.63 -5.07 0.69
C GLY A 27 -0.09 -4.26 1.78
N ARG A 28 -0.94 -3.30 1.43
CA ARG A 28 -1.60 -2.38 2.39
C ARG A 28 -2.97 -2.88 2.81
N THR A 29 -3.36 -2.68 4.07
CA THR A 29 -4.73 -2.97 4.51
C THR A 29 -5.72 -1.92 3.99
N LEU A 30 -6.99 -2.31 3.86
CA LEU A 30 -8.08 -1.43 3.50
C LEU A 30 -8.18 -0.23 4.46
N ASN A 31 -7.93 -0.45 5.75
CA ASN A 31 -7.92 0.62 6.74
C ASN A 31 -6.78 1.62 6.48
N GLU A 32 -5.58 1.12 6.18
CA GLU A 32 -4.43 1.95 5.79
C GLU A 32 -4.68 2.71 4.48
N ILE A 33 -5.42 2.14 3.53
CA ILE A 33 -5.80 2.79 2.27
C ILE A 33 -6.80 3.92 2.55
N LYS A 34 -7.86 3.64 3.33
CA LYS A 34 -8.89 4.63 3.71
C LYS A 34 -8.30 5.82 4.46
N ARG A 35 -7.40 5.55 5.42
CA ARG A 35 -6.76 6.60 6.22
C ARG A 35 -5.53 7.22 5.56
N TRP A 36 -5.11 6.78 4.37
CA TRP A 36 -3.91 7.29 3.70
C TRP A 36 -3.91 8.81 3.54
N SER A 37 -5.03 9.35 3.04
CA SER A 37 -5.21 10.79 2.84
C SER A 37 -5.22 11.58 4.15
N GLN A 38 -5.43 10.91 5.28
CA GLN A 38 -5.43 11.48 6.64
C GLN A 38 -4.13 11.15 7.40
N ALA A 39 -3.30 10.25 6.87
CA ALA A 39 -2.11 9.74 7.55
C ALA A 39 -0.97 10.74 7.41
N SER A 40 -0.20 10.91 8.49
CA SER A 40 0.99 11.76 8.48
C SER A 40 2.11 11.13 7.64
N VAL A 41 3.06 11.93 7.14
CA VAL A 41 4.21 11.43 6.35
C VAL A 41 4.94 10.27 7.04
N THR A 42 5.08 10.31 8.37
CA THR A 42 5.67 9.23 9.17
C THR A 42 4.84 7.95 9.11
N GLU A 43 3.53 8.04 9.29
CA GLU A 43 2.62 6.89 9.15
C GLU A 43 2.65 6.34 7.73
N GLN A 44 2.65 7.22 6.72
CA GLN A 44 2.71 6.81 5.33
C GLN A 44 3.96 5.96 5.03
N ARG A 45 5.12 6.36 5.57
CA ARG A 45 6.36 5.58 5.48
C ARG A 45 6.27 4.23 6.20
N GLN A 46 5.71 4.21 7.42
CA GLN A 46 5.53 2.96 8.17
C GLN A 46 4.60 1.99 7.42
N ILE A 47 3.50 2.50 6.87
CA ILE A 47 2.55 1.73 6.06
C ILE A 47 3.26 1.16 4.82
N ILE A 48 4.07 1.94 4.11
CA ILE A 48 4.85 1.45 2.96
C ILE A 48 5.80 0.35 3.38
N GLN A 49 6.52 0.53 4.48
CA GLN A 49 7.50 -0.44 4.94
C GLN A 49 6.84 -1.76 5.35
N ALA A 50 5.75 -1.69 6.13
CA ALA A 50 4.94 -2.84 6.49
C ALA A 50 4.34 -3.52 5.25
N ALA A 51 3.81 -2.74 4.32
CA ALA A 51 3.24 -3.25 3.08
C ALA A 51 4.28 -3.96 2.21
N ARG A 52 5.51 -3.45 2.13
CA ARG A 52 6.62 -4.11 1.42
C ARG A 52 6.98 -5.45 2.05
N SER A 53 7.03 -5.53 3.38
CA SER A 53 7.26 -6.79 4.10
C SER A 53 6.13 -7.79 3.87
N ARG A 54 4.87 -7.34 3.88
CA ARG A 54 3.71 -8.19 3.58
C ARG A 54 3.73 -8.66 2.14
N ARG A 55 4.01 -7.77 1.18
CA ARG A 55 4.15 -8.12 -0.25
C ARG A 55 5.25 -9.15 -0.46
N ALA A 56 6.36 -9.13 0.28
CA ALA A 56 7.36 -10.19 0.17
C ALA A 56 6.83 -11.58 0.59
N SER A 57 5.78 -11.62 1.42
CA SER A 57 5.10 -12.86 1.82
C SER A 57 4.02 -13.30 0.83
N PHE A 58 3.58 -12.41 -0.07
CA PHE A 58 2.64 -12.72 -1.13
C PHE A 58 3.41 -12.91 -2.44
N PRO A 59 3.36 -14.08 -3.09
CA PRO A 59 3.95 -14.22 -4.41
C PRO A 59 3.24 -13.22 -5.33
N ASP A 60 4.01 -12.26 -5.85
CA ASP A 60 3.58 -11.29 -6.84
C ASP A 60 3.29 -12.05 -8.14
N SER A 61 2.08 -12.61 -8.25
CA SER A 61 1.67 -13.48 -9.35
C SER A 61 1.18 -12.70 -10.58
N TRP A 62 1.52 -11.42 -10.70
CA TRP A 62 1.14 -10.61 -11.85
C TRP A 62 2.32 -10.26 -12.74
N SER A 63 2.60 -11.20 -13.64
CA SER A 63 3.09 -10.89 -14.97
C SER A 63 1.90 -10.96 -15.92
N ASP A 64 1.33 -9.80 -16.24
CA ASP A 64 0.72 -9.48 -17.55
C ASP A 64 0.80 -7.95 -17.73
#